data_AF-A0A396TYI2-F1
#
_entry.id   AF-A0A396TYI2-F1
#
_cell.length_a   1.000
_cell.length_b   1.000
_cell.length_c   1.000
_cell.angle_alpha   90.00
_cell.angle_beta   90.00
_cell.angle_gamma   90.00
#
_symmetry.space_group_name_H-M   'P 1'
#
loop_
_entity.id
_entity.type
_entity.pdbx_description
1 polymer ?
#
loop_
_entity_poly.entity_id
_entity_poly.type
_entity_poly.pdbx_seq_one_letter_code
_entity_poly.pdbx_strand_id
1 'polypeptide(L)'
;MSLEVIDTSFWLTKDKAWMQARKDKWLSIEVMLSEKSKKALNIIKQYYLKGKMPNWKVLKEWENNDRHLDLFCFLWLHPSDDEILLYSLYREYMTSALIYETDAITGYYTFLRSLVQDACARFLTMDDYYSPYLEGKGLTLFNVLYKDIDFAGVQMSKQLKSVERFKREAQHLLSAKGYQYIFEIGKWLCLDVFLPGHEEFLLQYDEPFEWWYLSCKNDAENFFNDKSQGYDTRKMIRYGGYKALYNIYHFDTKKEGDTCRTRFVLKIRKALDEREFSDDFKQMWLDVKAGKIDVEDPWEW
;
A
#
# COMPACT_ATOMS: atom_id res chain seq x y z
N MET A 1 -6.72 21.26 -15.63
CA MET A 1 -5.33 21.66 -15.93
C MET A 1 -4.70 20.59 -16.83
N SER A 2 -3.52 20.83 -17.38
CA SER A 2 -2.76 19.84 -18.18
C SER A 2 -1.59 19.37 -17.32
N LEU A 3 -1.23 18.08 -17.37
CA LEU A 3 -0.04 17.56 -16.68
C LEU A 3 1.28 18.25 -17.08
N GLU A 4 1.29 19.00 -18.17
CA GLU A 4 2.44 19.84 -18.56
C GLU A 4 2.63 21.05 -17.62
N VAL A 5 1.55 21.54 -16.98
CA VAL A 5 1.56 22.68 -16.07
C VAL A 5 0.58 22.43 -14.92
N ILE A 6 1.13 22.06 -13.75
CA ILE A 6 0.38 21.99 -12.49
C ILE A 6 0.41 23.33 -11.77
N ASP A 7 -0.53 23.54 -10.85
CA ASP A 7 -0.43 24.66 -9.92
C ASP A 7 0.79 24.49 -9.01
N THR A 8 1.74 25.42 -9.12
CA THR A 8 2.98 25.43 -8.34
C THR A 8 2.93 26.37 -7.14
N SER A 9 1.77 26.99 -6.86
CA SER A 9 1.58 27.88 -5.70
C SER A 9 1.84 27.17 -4.37
N PHE A 10 1.65 25.85 -4.31
CA PHE A 10 1.96 24.99 -3.17
C PHE A 10 3.46 24.79 -2.94
N TRP A 11 4.30 25.03 -3.96
CA TRP A 11 5.74 25.02 -3.81
C TRP A 11 6.22 26.41 -3.45
N LEU A 12 6.36 26.64 -2.14
CA LEU A 12 6.80 27.92 -1.55
C LEU A 12 8.29 28.18 -1.79
N THR A 13 8.72 28.14 -3.05
CA THR A 13 10.14 28.22 -3.47
C THR A 13 10.84 29.52 -3.08
N LYS A 14 10.07 30.56 -2.79
CA LYS A 14 10.57 31.85 -2.29
C LYS A 14 10.77 31.87 -0.76
N ASP A 15 10.14 30.94 -0.03
CA ASP A 15 10.34 30.77 1.40
C ASP A 15 11.60 29.93 1.65
N LYS A 16 12.62 30.57 2.24
CA LYS A 16 13.91 29.94 2.52
C LYS A 16 13.82 28.84 3.56
N ALA A 17 12.99 29.01 4.60
CA ALA A 17 12.85 28.03 5.67
C ALA A 17 12.13 26.78 5.16
N TRP A 18 11.05 26.98 4.41
CA TRP A 18 10.31 25.88 3.75
C TRP A 18 11.20 25.09 2.78
N MET A 19 11.97 25.81 1.94
CA MET A 19 12.90 25.17 1.01
C MET A 19 14.01 24.40 1.71
N GLN A 20 14.53 24.90 2.84
CA GLN A 20 15.58 24.22 3.58
C GLN A 20 15.03 22.93 4.22
N ALA A 21 13.88 23.00 4.89
CA ALA A 21 13.23 21.83 5.48
C ALA A 21 12.97 20.72 4.45
N ARG A 22 12.51 21.07 3.24
CA ARG A 22 12.35 20.09 2.17
C ARG A 22 13.68 19.53 1.67
N LYS A 23 14.73 20.35 1.53
CA LYS A 23 16.05 19.83 1.14
C LYS A 23 16.59 18.84 2.16
N ASP A 24 16.39 19.10 3.45
CA ASP A 24 16.84 18.22 4.53
C ASP A 24 16.05 16.91 4.48
N LYS A 25 14.72 16.99 4.31
CA LYS A 25 13.85 15.81 4.14
C LYS A 25 14.12 15.02 2.85
N TRP A 26 14.61 15.66 1.79
CA TRP A 26 14.96 14.94 0.55
C TRP A 26 16.02 13.86 0.81
N LEU A 27 16.93 14.05 1.76
CA LEU A 27 17.98 13.07 2.04
C LEU A 27 17.41 11.71 2.46
N SER A 28 16.37 11.68 3.29
CA SER A 28 15.69 10.44 3.66
C SER A 28 14.82 9.90 2.52
N ILE A 29 14.08 10.77 1.82
CA ILE A 29 13.28 10.36 0.65
C ILE A 29 14.15 9.70 -0.43
N GLU A 30 15.36 10.22 -0.67
CA GLU A 30 16.29 9.70 -1.67
C GLU A 30 16.73 8.27 -1.33
N VAL A 31 16.92 7.96 -0.04
CA VAL A 31 17.21 6.59 0.45
C VAL A 31 16.01 5.67 0.24
N MET A 32 14.80 6.14 0.56
CA MET A 32 13.54 5.39 0.38
C MET A 32 13.22 5.09 -1.10
N LEU A 33 13.86 5.82 -2.02
CA LEU A 33 13.72 5.66 -3.46
C LEU A 33 15.00 5.09 -4.10
N SER A 34 15.86 4.43 -3.32
CA SER A 34 17.18 3.94 -3.75
C SER A 34 17.14 2.92 -4.90
N GLU A 35 15.99 2.27 -5.13
CA GLU A 35 15.77 1.40 -6.30
C GLU A 35 15.67 2.18 -7.63
N LYS A 36 15.43 3.50 -7.58
CA LYS A 36 15.34 4.38 -8.75
C LYS A 36 16.75 4.77 -9.23
N SER A 37 16.91 4.92 -10.55
CA SER A 37 18.18 5.43 -11.09
C SER A 37 18.44 6.89 -10.73
N LYS A 38 19.70 7.31 -10.78
CA LYS A 38 20.10 8.71 -10.50
C LYS A 38 19.35 9.73 -11.36
N LYS A 39 19.08 9.40 -12.63
CA LYS A 39 18.32 10.29 -13.52
C LYS A 39 16.86 10.38 -13.09
N ALA A 40 16.26 9.25 -12.70
CA ALA A 40 14.92 9.23 -12.15
C ALA A 40 14.82 10.07 -10.86
N LEU A 41 15.71 9.82 -9.91
CA LEU A 41 15.80 10.57 -8.65
C LEU A 41 15.92 12.08 -8.87
N ASN A 42 16.75 12.52 -9.82
CA ASN A 42 16.86 13.95 -10.11
C ASN A 42 15.54 14.55 -10.61
N ILE A 43 14.76 13.85 -11.42
CA ILE A 43 13.45 14.33 -11.89
C ILE A 43 12.47 14.41 -10.72
N ILE A 44 12.40 13.37 -9.89
CA ILE A 44 11.58 13.34 -8.67
C ILE A 44 11.96 14.50 -7.74
N LYS A 45 13.26 14.75 -7.57
CA LYS A 45 13.80 15.85 -6.77
C LYS A 45 13.36 17.21 -7.30
N GLN A 46 13.41 17.43 -8.62
CA GLN A 46 12.94 18.69 -9.21
C GLN A 46 11.44 18.90 -9.01
N TYR A 47 10.64 17.83 -9.11
CA TYR A 47 9.22 17.89 -8.77
C TYR A 47 9.03 18.20 -7.29
N TYR A 48 9.62 17.41 -6.39
CA TYR A 48 9.48 17.56 -4.95
C TYR A 48 9.92 18.94 -4.44
N LEU A 49 11.02 19.50 -4.96
CA LEU A 49 11.54 20.79 -4.50
C LEU A 49 10.91 22.00 -5.19
N LYS A 50 10.44 21.88 -6.44
CA LYS A 50 10.09 23.05 -7.26
C LYS A 50 8.78 22.92 -8.04
N GLY A 51 8.06 21.80 -7.94
CA GLY A 51 6.87 21.52 -8.73
C GLY A 51 7.17 21.38 -10.23
N LYS A 52 8.44 21.17 -10.60
CA LYS A 52 8.84 21.09 -12.00
C LYS A 52 8.45 19.73 -12.57
N MET A 53 7.45 19.73 -13.46
CA MET A 53 7.02 18.54 -14.16
C MET A 53 8.09 18.02 -15.14
N PRO A 54 8.20 16.69 -15.33
CA PRO A 54 9.11 16.13 -16.32
C PRO A 54 8.65 16.42 -17.75
N ASN A 55 9.60 16.38 -18.69
CA ASN A 55 9.27 16.43 -20.11
C ASN A 55 8.76 15.05 -20.58
N TRP A 56 7.50 14.76 -20.31
CA TRP A 56 6.87 13.47 -20.59
C TRP A 56 7.03 13.02 -22.04
N LYS A 57 7.04 13.95 -23.01
CA LYS A 57 7.20 13.63 -24.44
C LYS A 57 8.56 13.02 -24.75
N VAL A 58 9.63 13.54 -24.13
CA VAL A 58 11.00 13.01 -24.30
C VAL A 58 11.19 11.68 -23.56
N LEU A 59 10.37 11.46 -22.52
CA LEU A 59 10.45 10.29 -21.65
C LEU A 59 9.53 9.15 -22.12
N LYS A 60 8.80 9.37 -23.21
CA LYS A 60 7.82 8.45 -23.79
C LYS A 60 8.42 7.08 -24.11
N GLU A 61 9.65 7.05 -24.64
CA GLU A 61 10.35 5.82 -25.07
C GLU A 61 11.15 5.14 -23.94
N TRP A 62 11.10 5.66 -22.71
CA TRP A 62 11.77 5.04 -21.57
C TRP A 62 10.90 3.91 -21.03
N GLU A 63 11.10 2.67 -21.47
CA GLU A 63 10.29 1.50 -21.09
C GLU A 63 10.72 0.80 -19.79
N ASN A 64 11.81 1.21 -19.14
CA ASN A 64 12.38 0.54 -17.96
C ASN A 64 12.19 1.31 -16.64
N ASN A 65 12.56 0.68 -15.52
CA ASN A 65 12.63 1.17 -14.13
C ASN A 65 13.30 2.56 -13.93
N ASP A 66 13.80 3.16 -15.00
CA ASP A 66 14.30 4.52 -15.12
C ASP A 66 13.22 5.62 -15.14
N ARG A 67 11.93 5.27 -15.04
CA ARG A 67 10.84 6.24 -14.90
C ARG A 67 10.65 6.77 -13.48
N HIS A 68 10.39 8.06 -13.44
CA HIS A 68 10.78 8.94 -12.36
C HIS A 68 9.59 9.31 -11.50
N LEU A 69 8.57 9.92 -12.09
CA LEU A 69 7.43 10.46 -11.36
C LEU A 69 6.19 9.61 -11.62
N ASP A 70 6.20 8.37 -11.14
CA ASP A 70 5.01 7.50 -11.16
C ASP A 70 3.86 8.12 -10.34
N LEU A 71 2.65 7.55 -10.46
CA LEU A 71 1.47 8.11 -9.83
C LEU A 71 1.63 8.21 -8.30
N PHE A 72 2.32 7.27 -7.66
CA PHE A 72 2.56 7.30 -6.23
C PHE A 72 3.47 8.47 -5.85
N CYS A 73 4.63 8.59 -6.49
CA CYS A 73 5.55 9.70 -6.23
C CYS A 73 4.90 11.05 -6.54
N PHE A 74 4.08 11.14 -7.59
CA PHE A 74 3.36 12.35 -7.96
C PHE A 74 2.41 12.80 -6.84
N LEU A 75 1.63 11.89 -6.25
CA LEU A 75 0.68 12.25 -5.20
C LEU A 75 1.36 12.42 -3.84
N TRP A 76 2.23 11.49 -3.45
CA TRP A 76 2.90 11.48 -2.15
C TRP A 76 3.78 12.72 -1.94
N LEU A 77 4.58 13.08 -2.94
CA LEU A 77 5.58 14.15 -2.83
C LEU A 77 4.99 15.55 -3.06
N HIS A 78 3.71 15.63 -3.44
CA HIS A 78 2.98 16.88 -3.53
C HIS A 78 2.95 17.59 -2.14
N PRO A 79 3.16 18.92 -2.06
CA PRO A 79 3.18 19.63 -0.78
C PRO A 79 1.85 19.67 -0.03
N SER A 80 0.73 19.59 -0.75
CA SER A 80 -0.62 19.58 -0.16
C SER A 80 -1.04 18.19 0.32
N ASP A 81 -1.84 18.17 1.38
CA ASP A 81 -2.56 17.01 1.93
C ASP A 81 -4.07 17.06 1.67
N ASP A 82 -4.53 18.07 0.93
CA ASP A 82 -5.93 18.23 0.59
C ASP A 82 -6.39 17.10 -0.35
N GLU A 83 -7.28 16.23 0.15
CA GLU A 83 -7.78 15.07 -0.59
C GLU A 83 -8.47 15.49 -1.91
N ILE A 84 -9.21 16.60 -1.92
CA ILE A 84 -9.96 17.04 -3.10
C ILE A 84 -8.99 17.49 -4.19
N LEU A 85 -7.96 18.26 -3.81
CA LEU A 85 -6.90 18.67 -4.72
C LEU A 85 -6.12 17.47 -5.25
N LEU A 86 -5.67 16.57 -4.36
CA LEU A 86 -4.92 15.38 -4.75
C LEU A 86 -5.76 14.47 -5.66
N TYR A 87 -7.07 14.36 -5.42
CA TYR A 87 -7.98 13.64 -6.30
C TYR A 87 -8.11 14.31 -7.67
N SER A 88 -8.19 15.64 -7.73
CA SER A 88 -8.17 16.36 -9.01
C SER A 88 -6.88 16.10 -9.79
N LEU A 89 -5.72 16.14 -9.11
CA LEU A 89 -4.42 15.84 -9.72
C LEU A 89 -4.32 14.38 -10.17
N TYR A 90 -4.83 13.44 -9.38
CA TYR A 90 -4.96 12.03 -9.77
C TYR A 90 -5.77 11.86 -11.05
N ARG A 91 -6.94 12.52 -11.16
CA ARG A 91 -7.80 12.44 -12.35
C ARG A 91 -7.10 13.00 -13.58
N GLU A 92 -6.40 14.12 -13.45
CA GLU A 92 -5.58 14.70 -14.52
C GLU A 92 -4.42 13.78 -14.92
N TYR A 93 -3.78 13.13 -13.93
CA TYR A 93 -2.72 12.16 -14.18
C TYR A 93 -3.23 10.98 -15.01
N MET A 94 -4.31 10.34 -14.54
CA MET A 94 -4.85 9.13 -15.15
C MET A 94 -5.48 9.34 -16.54
N THR A 95 -5.91 10.56 -16.87
CA THR A 95 -6.53 10.87 -18.18
C THR A 95 -5.54 11.38 -19.22
N SER A 96 -4.31 11.70 -18.82
CA SER A 96 -3.34 12.33 -19.71
C SER A 96 -2.77 11.36 -20.73
N ALA A 97 -2.72 11.80 -21.99
CA ALA A 97 -2.06 11.10 -23.08
C ALA A 97 -0.52 11.06 -22.94
N LEU A 98 0.03 11.77 -21.96
CA LEU A 98 1.46 11.80 -21.65
C LEU A 98 1.88 10.71 -20.66
N ILE A 99 0.91 10.09 -19.97
CA ILE A 99 1.13 9.04 -18.99
C ILE A 99 0.98 7.68 -19.65
N TYR A 100 1.83 6.75 -19.26
CA TYR A 100 1.81 5.36 -19.70
C TYR A 100 1.22 4.48 -18.61
N GLU A 101 0.76 3.30 -19.03
CA GLU A 101 0.15 2.32 -18.14
C GLU A 101 1.05 1.96 -16.95
N THR A 102 2.35 1.89 -17.17
CA THR A 102 3.33 1.43 -16.17
C THR A 102 3.50 2.44 -15.06
N ASP A 103 3.27 3.72 -15.33
CA ASP A 103 3.37 4.78 -14.31
C ASP A 103 2.19 4.68 -13.31
N ALA A 104 0.99 4.37 -13.84
CA ALA A 104 -0.19 4.12 -13.02
C ALA A 104 -0.07 2.80 -12.24
N ILE A 105 0.29 1.70 -12.93
CA ILE A 105 0.46 0.38 -12.32
C ILE A 105 1.51 0.42 -11.21
N THR A 106 2.68 1.03 -11.49
CA THR A 106 3.74 1.18 -10.48
C THR A 106 3.24 2.02 -9.30
N GLY A 107 2.47 3.09 -9.54
CA GLY A 107 1.94 3.90 -8.45
C GLY A 107 1.05 3.10 -7.49
N TYR A 108 0.08 2.34 -8.01
CA TYR A 108 -0.77 1.50 -7.15
C TYR A 108 0.02 0.39 -6.46
N TYR A 109 0.94 -0.25 -7.18
CA TYR A 109 1.80 -1.30 -6.62
C TYR A 109 2.67 -0.76 -5.47
N THR A 110 3.39 0.35 -5.70
CA THR A 110 4.27 0.96 -4.70
C THR A 110 3.48 1.44 -3.48
N PHE A 111 2.29 2.02 -3.68
CA PHE A 111 1.41 2.41 -2.58
C PHE A 111 1.05 1.21 -1.68
N LEU A 112 0.55 0.13 -2.26
CA LEU A 112 0.19 -1.07 -1.51
C LEU A 112 1.39 -1.77 -0.89
N ARG A 113 2.51 -1.88 -1.62
CA ARG A 113 3.77 -2.44 -1.10
C ARG A 113 4.18 -1.67 0.15
N SER A 114 4.24 -0.34 0.08
CA SER A 114 4.73 0.49 1.18
C SER A 114 3.87 0.35 2.45
N LEU A 115 2.54 0.42 2.33
CA LEU A 115 1.65 0.47 3.50
C LEU A 115 1.10 -0.88 3.95
N VAL A 116 1.31 -1.96 3.20
CA VAL A 116 0.83 -3.31 3.57
C VAL A 116 1.97 -4.29 3.72
N GLN A 117 2.98 -4.27 2.86
CA GLN A 117 4.08 -5.24 2.92
C GLN A 117 5.26 -4.70 3.72
N ASP A 118 5.74 -3.52 3.35
CA ASP A 118 6.94 -2.92 3.93
C ASP A 118 6.68 -2.43 5.36
N ALA A 119 5.47 -1.95 5.65
CA ALA A 119 5.03 -1.64 7.02
C ALA A 119 5.06 -2.86 7.97
N CYS A 120 5.15 -4.09 7.43
CA CYS A 120 5.23 -5.34 8.17
C CYS A 120 6.64 -5.96 8.18
N ALA A 121 7.62 -5.33 7.50
CA ALA A 121 8.98 -5.83 7.44
C ALA A 121 9.75 -5.53 8.73
N ARG A 122 10.72 -6.39 9.05
CA ARG A 122 11.54 -6.26 10.26
C ARG A 122 12.68 -5.28 10.02
N PHE A 123 12.48 -4.04 10.44
CA PHE A 123 13.53 -3.02 10.52
C PHE A 123 13.91 -2.78 11.98
N LEU A 124 15.21 -2.61 12.25
CA LEU A 124 15.71 -2.35 13.59
C LEU A 124 15.76 -0.86 13.91
N THR A 125 15.98 -0.02 12.90
CA THR A 125 16.08 1.43 13.02
C THR A 125 15.45 2.13 11.81
N MET A 126 15.18 3.43 11.93
CA MET A 126 14.76 4.25 10.79
C MET A 126 15.86 4.43 9.74
N ASP A 127 17.13 4.25 10.10
CA ASP A 127 18.25 4.32 9.14
C ASP A 127 18.26 3.11 8.21
N ASP A 128 17.72 1.97 8.66
CA ASP A 128 17.53 0.76 7.85
C ASP A 128 16.23 0.79 7.03
N TYR A 129 15.34 1.76 7.28
CA TYR A 129 14.03 1.84 6.67
C TYR A 129 14.13 2.41 5.24
N TYR A 130 14.25 1.53 4.25
CA TYR A 130 14.39 1.90 2.84
C TYR A 130 13.06 1.96 2.07
N SER A 131 11.93 1.92 2.77
CA SER A 131 10.60 2.01 2.15
C SER A 131 9.99 3.40 2.31
N PRO A 132 9.08 3.83 1.40
CA PRO A 132 8.38 5.09 1.55
C PRO A 132 7.69 5.24 2.91
N TYR A 133 8.08 6.28 3.66
CA TYR A 133 7.40 6.73 4.87
C TYR A 133 6.55 7.96 4.55
N LEU A 134 5.23 7.83 4.67
CA LEU A 134 4.27 8.80 4.13
C LEU A 134 3.93 9.94 5.09
N GLU A 135 4.40 9.87 6.33
CA GLU A 135 4.14 10.83 7.40
C GLU A 135 2.63 11.11 7.60
N GLY A 136 1.83 10.04 7.68
CA GLY A 136 0.39 10.11 7.91
C GLY A 136 -0.46 10.34 6.65
N LYS A 137 0.16 10.56 5.47
CA LYS A 137 -0.59 10.70 4.20
C LYS A 137 -1.22 9.40 3.68
N GLY A 138 -0.95 8.26 4.32
CA GLY A 138 -1.38 6.94 3.83
C GLY A 138 -2.89 6.83 3.59
N LEU A 139 -3.70 7.26 4.56
CA LEU A 139 -5.16 7.25 4.43
C LEU A 139 -5.66 8.22 3.35
N THR A 140 -5.11 9.42 3.29
CA THR A 140 -5.46 10.40 2.23
C THR A 140 -5.17 9.83 0.84
N LEU A 141 -4.00 9.20 0.65
CA LEU A 141 -3.66 8.60 -0.64
C LEU A 141 -4.54 7.38 -0.95
N PHE A 142 -4.91 6.58 0.06
CA PHE A 142 -5.90 5.53 -0.12
C PHE A 142 -7.23 6.10 -0.64
N ASN A 143 -7.75 7.14 0.01
CA ASN A 143 -9.00 7.78 -0.36
C ASN A 143 -8.95 8.41 -1.75
N VAL A 144 -7.78 8.85 -2.22
CA VAL A 144 -7.58 9.35 -3.58
C VAL A 144 -7.56 8.21 -4.61
N LEU A 145 -6.75 7.18 -4.36
CA LEU A 145 -6.51 6.09 -5.32
C LEU A 145 -7.69 5.12 -5.43
N TYR A 146 -8.40 4.87 -4.33
CA TYR A 146 -9.47 3.87 -4.26
C TYR A 146 -10.88 4.49 -4.22
N LYS A 147 -11.00 5.82 -4.38
CA LYS A 147 -12.30 6.52 -4.46
C LYS A 147 -13.21 5.99 -5.57
N ASP A 148 -12.61 5.72 -6.72
CA ASP A 148 -13.28 5.41 -7.98
C ASP A 148 -12.43 4.39 -8.76
N ILE A 149 -12.46 3.15 -8.27
CA ILE A 149 -11.71 2.02 -8.84
C ILE A 149 -12.18 1.66 -10.25
N ASP A 150 -13.45 1.92 -10.58
CA ASP A 150 -13.99 1.70 -11.92
C ASP A 150 -13.36 2.69 -12.91
N PHE A 151 -13.28 3.97 -12.55
CA PHE A 151 -12.53 4.96 -13.33
C PHE A 151 -11.07 4.53 -13.50
N ALA A 152 -10.40 4.11 -12.42
CA ALA A 152 -9.01 3.65 -12.48
C ALA A 152 -8.84 2.50 -13.49
N GLY A 153 -9.69 1.47 -13.38
CA GLY A 153 -9.69 0.31 -14.27
C GLY A 153 -9.94 0.67 -15.73
N VAL A 154 -10.88 1.59 -16.00
CA VAL A 154 -11.14 2.10 -17.35
C VAL A 154 -9.92 2.82 -17.93
N GLN A 155 -9.26 3.69 -17.16
CA GLN A 155 -8.08 4.42 -17.67
C GLN A 155 -6.89 3.49 -17.88
N MET A 156 -6.59 2.59 -16.94
CA MET A 156 -5.51 1.62 -17.09
C MET A 156 -5.73 0.68 -18.29
N SER A 157 -6.96 0.19 -18.48
CA SER A 157 -7.32 -0.65 -19.62
C SER A 157 -7.15 0.08 -20.96
N LYS A 158 -7.55 1.36 -21.04
CA LYS A 158 -7.33 2.21 -22.22
C LYS A 158 -5.84 2.39 -22.53
N GLN A 159 -5.02 2.63 -21.50
CA GLN A 159 -3.57 2.81 -21.67
C GLN A 159 -2.89 1.51 -22.12
N LEU A 160 -3.28 0.37 -21.55
CA LEU A 160 -2.75 -0.96 -21.92
C LEU A 160 -3.16 -1.44 -23.31
N LYS A 161 -4.23 -0.88 -23.88
CA LYS A 161 -4.82 -1.25 -25.19
C LYS A 161 -5.14 -2.75 -25.32
N SER A 162 -5.33 -3.45 -24.20
CA SER A 162 -5.73 -4.87 -24.14
C SER A 162 -6.39 -5.18 -22.81
N VAL A 163 -7.58 -5.80 -22.88
CA VAL A 163 -8.33 -6.26 -21.71
C VAL A 163 -7.61 -7.42 -21.02
N GLU A 164 -7.03 -8.33 -21.81
CA GLU A 164 -6.28 -9.49 -21.32
C GLU A 164 -5.04 -9.04 -20.55
N ARG A 165 -4.32 -8.06 -21.10
CA ARG A 165 -3.15 -7.46 -20.44
C ARG A 165 -3.55 -6.76 -19.14
N PHE A 166 -4.65 -6.01 -19.13
CA PHE A 166 -5.19 -5.39 -17.92
C PHE A 166 -5.51 -6.41 -16.83
N LYS A 167 -6.23 -7.49 -17.16
CA LYS A 167 -6.55 -8.57 -16.22
C LYS A 167 -5.29 -9.17 -15.59
N ARG A 168 -4.23 -9.36 -16.39
CA ARG A 168 -2.97 -9.95 -15.93
C ARG A 168 -2.12 -8.98 -15.09
N GLU A 169 -1.97 -7.74 -15.54
CA GLU A 169 -0.93 -6.82 -15.04
C GLU A 169 -1.43 -5.79 -14.02
N ALA A 170 -2.72 -5.43 -14.03
CA ALA A 170 -3.20 -4.27 -13.28
C ALA A 170 -4.45 -4.53 -12.43
N GLN A 171 -5.36 -5.40 -12.87
CA GLN A 171 -6.65 -5.59 -12.20
C GLN A 171 -6.50 -5.96 -10.72
N HIS A 172 -5.51 -6.80 -10.39
CA HIS A 172 -5.26 -7.26 -9.03
C HIS A 172 -4.80 -6.14 -8.07
N LEU A 173 -4.40 -4.96 -8.57
CA LEU A 173 -4.01 -3.81 -7.76
C LEU A 173 -5.20 -2.94 -7.33
N LEU A 174 -6.34 -3.09 -8.00
CA LEU A 174 -7.57 -2.33 -7.73
C LEU A 174 -8.45 -2.99 -6.66
N SER A 175 -8.04 -4.14 -6.15
CA SER A 175 -8.70 -4.87 -5.07
C SER A 175 -7.68 -5.30 -4.02
N ALA A 176 -8.13 -5.47 -2.78
CA ALA A 176 -7.30 -6.11 -1.76
C ALA A 176 -7.09 -7.58 -2.12
N LYS A 177 -6.02 -8.19 -1.59
CA LYS A 177 -5.70 -9.61 -1.82
C LYS A 177 -6.45 -10.55 -0.89
N GLY A 178 -7.71 -10.25 -0.58
CA GLY A 178 -8.57 -11.12 0.21
C GLY A 178 -7.90 -11.63 1.48
N TYR A 179 -7.99 -12.93 1.70
CA TYR A 179 -7.42 -13.57 2.89
C TYR A 179 -5.88 -13.53 2.94
N GLN A 180 -5.17 -13.27 1.83
CA GLN A 180 -3.69 -13.20 1.85
C GLN A 180 -3.17 -12.11 2.78
N TYR A 181 -3.89 -11.01 2.93
CA TYR A 181 -3.47 -9.93 3.82
C TYR A 181 -3.51 -10.31 5.31
N ILE A 182 -4.11 -11.45 5.68
CA ILE A 182 -4.00 -11.97 7.04
C ILE A 182 -2.54 -12.28 7.41
N PHE A 183 -1.72 -12.72 6.44
CA PHE A 183 -0.31 -12.98 6.69
C PHE A 183 0.44 -11.70 7.06
N GLU A 184 0.18 -10.61 6.34
CA GLU A 184 0.82 -9.32 6.63
C GLU A 184 0.37 -8.76 7.98
N ILE A 185 -0.90 -8.95 8.33
CA ILE A 185 -1.41 -8.65 9.68
C ILE A 185 -0.64 -9.45 10.74
N GLY A 186 -0.47 -10.76 10.54
CA GLY A 186 0.30 -11.62 11.45
C GLY A 186 1.73 -11.13 11.65
N LYS A 187 2.45 -10.86 10.55
CA LYS A 187 3.82 -10.31 10.58
C LYS A 187 3.90 -8.99 11.34
N TRP A 188 2.99 -8.05 11.05
CA TRP A 188 2.94 -6.74 11.70
C TRP A 188 2.77 -6.83 13.22
N LEU A 189 1.94 -7.76 13.69
CA LEU A 189 1.74 -8.00 15.12
C LEU A 189 2.96 -8.65 15.78
N CYS A 190 3.87 -9.26 15.02
CA CYS A 190 5.10 -9.90 15.52
C CYS A 190 6.34 -9.00 15.44
N LEU A 191 6.16 -7.71 15.16
CA LEU A 191 7.26 -6.74 15.17
C LEU A 191 7.66 -6.40 16.61
N ASP A 192 8.87 -6.80 16.98
CA ASP A 192 9.47 -6.49 18.29
C ASP A 192 9.87 -5.02 18.43
N VAL A 193 10.34 -4.43 17.32
CA VAL A 193 10.64 -3.00 17.21
C VAL A 193 9.55 -2.34 16.39
N PHE A 194 8.86 -1.37 16.99
CA PHE A 194 7.77 -0.65 16.35
C PHE A 194 8.22 0.76 15.96
N LEU A 195 8.56 0.92 14.68
CA LEU A 195 9.05 2.16 14.10
C LEU A 195 7.89 3.02 13.58
N PRO A 196 8.09 4.35 13.40
CA PRO A 196 7.09 5.22 12.79
C PRO A 196 6.52 4.74 11.44
N GLY A 197 7.32 4.06 10.61
CA GLY A 197 6.82 3.47 9.37
C GLY A 197 5.83 2.32 9.58
N HIS A 198 5.99 1.53 10.65
CA HIS A 198 5.06 0.46 11.02
C HIS A 198 3.72 1.01 11.52
N GLU A 199 3.71 2.22 12.09
CA GLU A 199 2.48 2.94 12.46
C GLU A 199 1.63 3.32 11.24
N GLU A 200 2.13 3.20 10.01
CA GLU A 200 1.37 3.54 8.80
C GLU A 200 0.66 2.35 8.15
N PHE A 201 0.68 1.17 8.80
CA PHE A 201 0.04 -0.02 8.27
C PHE A 201 -1.42 0.24 7.87
N LEU A 202 -1.73 0.05 6.58
CA LEU A 202 -2.95 0.56 5.95
C LEU A 202 -4.24 0.02 6.56
N LEU A 203 -4.27 -1.26 6.91
CA LEU A 203 -5.50 -1.93 7.36
C LEU A 203 -5.91 -1.55 8.79
N GLN A 204 -5.12 -0.72 9.48
CA GLN A 204 -5.52 -0.19 10.78
C GLN A 204 -6.66 0.83 10.67
N TYR A 205 -6.82 1.50 9.53
CA TYR A 205 -7.85 2.50 9.30
C TYR A 205 -9.19 1.84 8.91
N ASP A 206 -10.31 2.54 9.05
CA ASP A 206 -11.63 1.92 8.91
C ASP A 206 -12.00 1.66 7.44
N GLU A 207 -11.81 2.62 6.55
CA GLU A 207 -12.11 2.48 5.13
C GLU A 207 -11.24 1.42 4.44
N PRO A 208 -9.90 1.38 4.63
CA PRO A 208 -9.08 0.31 4.07
C PRO A 208 -9.37 -1.06 4.67
N PHE A 209 -9.75 -1.13 5.95
CA PHE A 209 -10.18 -2.38 6.57
C PHE A 209 -11.48 -2.90 5.94
N GLU A 210 -12.45 -2.02 5.68
CA GLU A 210 -13.69 -2.40 4.99
C GLU A 210 -13.42 -2.84 3.54
N TRP A 211 -12.55 -2.13 2.83
CA TRP A 211 -12.10 -2.53 1.49
C TRP A 211 -11.46 -3.92 1.47
N TRP A 212 -10.62 -4.23 2.45
CA TRP A 212 -10.07 -5.57 2.64
C TRP A 212 -11.16 -6.60 2.94
N TYR A 213 -12.07 -6.32 3.88
CA TYR A 213 -13.16 -7.22 4.25
C TYR A 213 -14.05 -7.59 3.06
N LEU A 214 -14.42 -6.61 2.24
CA LEU A 214 -15.21 -6.85 1.03
C LEU A 214 -14.45 -7.72 0.01
N SER A 215 -13.13 -7.60 -0.08
CA SER A 215 -12.32 -8.48 -0.93
C SER A 215 -12.32 -9.94 -0.46
N CYS A 216 -12.36 -10.19 0.85
CA CYS A 216 -12.47 -11.55 1.41
C CYS A 216 -13.79 -12.23 1.01
N LYS A 217 -14.89 -11.48 0.88
CA LYS A 217 -16.17 -12.03 0.38
C LYS A 217 -16.06 -12.53 -1.06
N ASN A 218 -15.33 -11.80 -1.90
CA ASN A 218 -15.15 -12.12 -3.31
C ASN A 218 -14.11 -13.23 -3.54
N ASP A 219 -13.29 -13.56 -2.53
CA ASP A 219 -12.23 -14.57 -2.56
C ASP A 219 -12.59 -15.88 -1.82
N ALA A 220 -13.82 -15.96 -1.30
CA ALA A 220 -14.28 -17.04 -0.41
C ALA A 220 -14.13 -18.45 -1.00
N GLU A 221 -14.28 -18.61 -2.31
CA GLU A 221 -14.18 -19.92 -2.98
C GLU A 221 -12.76 -20.28 -3.43
N ASN A 222 -11.88 -19.29 -3.62
CA ASN A 222 -10.60 -19.50 -4.27
C ASN A 222 -9.46 -19.68 -3.28
N PHE A 223 -9.38 -18.87 -2.21
CA PHE A 223 -8.15 -18.81 -1.42
C PHE A 223 -7.71 -20.13 -0.76
N PHE A 224 -8.62 -20.84 -0.09
CA PHE A 224 -8.30 -22.09 0.61
C PHE A 224 -8.43 -23.34 -0.27
N ASN A 225 -9.08 -23.20 -1.43
CA ASN A 225 -9.58 -24.32 -2.23
C ASN A 225 -9.14 -24.27 -3.70
N ASP A 226 -8.24 -23.35 -4.07
CA ASP A 226 -7.66 -23.29 -5.41
C ASP A 226 -6.93 -24.62 -5.72
N LYS A 227 -7.56 -25.41 -6.61
CA LYS A 227 -7.04 -26.70 -7.07
C LYS A 227 -5.86 -26.57 -8.02
N SER A 228 -5.67 -25.38 -8.62
CA SER A 228 -4.51 -25.10 -9.47
C SER A 228 -3.22 -24.95 -8.64
N GLN A 229 -3.35 -24.68 -7.34
CA GLN A 229 -2.23 -24.67 -6.41
C GLN A 229 -1.88 -26.10 -5.98
N GLY A 230 -0.59 -26.39 -5.90
CA GLY A 230 -0.09 -27.66 -5.40
C GLY A 230 -0.56 -27.93 -3.97
N TYR A 231 -0.57 -29.21 -3.57
CA TYR A 231 -0.96 -29.63 -2.20
C TYR A 231 -0.15 -28.88 -1.13
N ASP A 232 1.16 -28.73 -1.33
CA ASP A 232 2.05 -28.04 -0.40
C ASP A 232 1.72 -26.55 -0.26
N THR A 233 1.34 -25.89 -1.36
CA THR A 233 0.92 -24.48 -1.33
C THR A 233 -0.33 -24.28 -0.49
N ARG A 234 -1.35 -25.14 -0.65
CA ARG A 234 -2.57 -25.07 0.19
C ARG A 234 -2.27 -25.31 1.67
N LYS A 235 -1.35 -26.24 1.97
CA LYS A 235 -0.91 -26.51 3.35
C LYS A 235 -0.19 -25.30 3.95
N MET A 236 0.70 -24.64 3.19
CA MET A 236 1.37 -23.42 3.63
C MET A 236 0.38 -22.28 3.87
N ILE A 237 -0.60 -22.10 2.98
CA ILE A 237 -1.65 -21.08 3.15
C ILE A 237 -2.45 -21.32 4.43
N ARG A 238 -2.87 -22.56 4.70
CA ARG A 238 -3.60 -22.89 5.93
C ARG A 238 -2.72 -22.69 7.17
N TYR A 239 -1.46 -23.13 7.15
CA TYR A 239 -0.53 -22.95 8.26
C TYR A 239 -0.28 -21.47 8.57
N GLY A 240 0.07 -20.66 7.56
CA GLY A 240 0.22 -19.22 7.73
C GLY A 240 -1.07 -18.55 8.20
N GLY A 241 -2.23 -19.03 7.76
CA GLY A 241 -3.53 -18.48 8.14
C GLY A 241 -3.82 -18.74 9.61
N TYR A 242 -3.57 -19.97 10.07
CA TYR A 242 -3.64 -20.31 11.49
C TYR A 242 -2.66 -19.51 12.34
N LYS A 243 -1.42 -19.35 11.87
CA LYS A 243 -0.41 -18.55 12.57
C LYS A 243 -0.86 -17.10 12.75
N ALA A 244 -1.34 -16.46 11.68
CA ALA A 244 -1.84 -15.09 11.74
C ALA A 244 -3.07 -14.94 12.64
N LEU A 245 -4.04 -15.85 12.55
CA LEU A 245 -5.21 -15.86 13.43
C LEU A 245 -4.83 -16.09 14.89
N TYR A 246 -3.84 -16.96 15.15
CA TYR A 246 -3.26 -17.16 16.47
C TYR A 246 -2.65 -15.86 17.01
N ASN A 247 -1.83 -15.16 16.21
CA ASN A 247 -1.26 -13.87 16.60
C ASN A 247 -2.37 -12.87 16.94
N ILE A 248 -3.39 -12.76 16.09
CA ILE A 248 -4.54 -11.87 16.32
C ILE A 248 -5.25 -12.23 17.64
N TYR A 249 -5.52 -13.50 17.90
CA TYR A 249 -6.25 -13.93 19.11
C TYR A 249 -5.44 -13.74 20.39
N HIS A 250 -4.14 -14.04 20.35
CA HIS A 250 -3.27 -14.03 21.53
C HIS A 250 -2.49 -12.73 21.74
N PHE A 251 -2.59 -11.75 20.83
CA PHE A 251 -1.94 -10.44 21.00
C PHE A 251 -2.38 -9.77 22.32
N ASP A 252 -1.43 -9.49 23.20
CA ASP A 252 -1.70 -8.96 24.53
C ASP A 252 -1.93 -7.45 24.50
N THR A 253 -3.18 -7.07 24.22
CA THR A 253 -3.60 -5.65 24.16
C THR A 253 -3.48 -4.93 25.50
N LYS A 254 -3.42 -5.65 26.63
CA LYS A 254 -3.23 -5.03 27.95
C LYS A 254 -1.78 -4.66 28.17
N LYS A 255 -0.86 -5.56 27.82
CA LYS A 255 0.58 -5.31 27.89
C LYS A 255 1.03 -4.25 26.89
N GLU A 256 0.48 -4.27 25.68
CA GLU A 256 0.77 -3.29 24.62
C GLU A 256 0.31 -1.87 25.00
N GLY A 257 -0.84 -1.74 25.69
CA GLY A 257 -1.44 -0.44 25.98
C GLY A 257 -2.23 0.14 24.79
N ASP A 258 -2.54 1.44 24.83
CA ASP A 258 -3.32 2.09 23.77
C ASP A 258 -2.45 2.51 22.58
N THR A 259 -2.22 1.58 21.67
CA THR A 259 -1.50 1.78 20.40
C THR A 259 -2.38 1.51 19.19
N CYS A 260 -1.91 1.86 17.99
CA CYS A 260 -2.62 1.49 16.75
C CYS A 260 -2.81 -0.03 16.61
N ARG A 261 -1.83 -0.84 17.03
CA ARG A 261 -1.95 -2.31 17.06
C ARG A 261 -3.08 -2.76 17.97
N THR A 262 -3.17 -2.24 19.19
CA THR A 262 -4.26 -2.58 20.11
C THR A 262 -5.64 -2.24 19.54
N ARG A 263 -5.81 -1.03 19.01
CA ARG A 263 -7.10 -0.60 18.41
C ARG A 263 -7.47 -1.47 17.22
N PHE A 264 -6.51 -1.76 16.34
CA PHE A 264 -6.71 -2.65 15.21
C PHE A 264 -7.07 -4.07 15.66
N VAL A 265 -6.35 -4.65 16.62
CA VAL A 265 -6.60 -6.01 17.14
C VAL A 265 -8.01 -6.13 17.70
N LEU A 266 -8.46 -5.13 18.47
CA LEU A 266 -9.84 -5.11 18.98
C LEU A 266 -10.85 -5.05 17.84
N LYS A 267 -10.61 -4.22 16.81
CA LYS A 267 -11.46 -4.11 15.61
C LYS A 267 -11.54 -5.43 14.84
N ILE A 268 -10.40 -6.05 14.51
CA ILE A 268 -10.38 -7.28 13.72
C ILE A 268 -10.93 -8.47 14.49
N ARG A 269 -10.68 -8.59 15.80
CA ARG A 269 -11.31 -9.63 16.64
C ARG A 269 -12.84 -9.54 16.59
N LYS A 270 -13.37 -8.32 16.77
CA LYS A 270 -14.81 -8.08 16.66
C LYS A 270 -15.35 -8.46 15.28
N ALA A 271 -14.66 -8.07 14.21
CA ALA A 271 -15.05 -8.45 12.85
C ALA A 271 -15.02 -9.98 12.65
N LEU A 272 -13.96 -10.65 13.10
CA LEU A 272 -13.81 -12.11 13.01
C LEU A 272 -14.86 -12.86 13.84
N ASP A 273 -15.41 -12.27 14.89
CA ASP A 273 -16.52 -12.84 15.65
C ASP A 273 -17.87 -12.58 14.97
N GLU A 274 -18.16 -11.32 14.63
CA GLU A 274 -19.52 -10.88 14.30
C GLU A 274 -19.86 -10.90 12.80
N ARG A 275 -18.87 -10.70 11.91
CA ARG A 275 -19.11 -10.53 10.47
C ARG A 275 -19.01 -11.84 9.71
N GLU A 276 -19.63 -11.90 8.54
CA GLU A 276 -19.58 -13.07 7.67
C GLU A 276 -18.23 -13.17 6.94
N PHE A 277 -17.64 -14.36 6.95
CA PHE A 277 -16.49 -14.80 6.15
C PHE A 277 -16.79 -16.20 5.61
N SER A 278 -15.92 -16.77 4.78
CA SER A 278 -16.09 -18.15 4.33
C SER A 278 -16.11 -19.14 5.50
N ASP A 279 -16.90 -20.22 5.37
CA ASP A 279 -17.05 -21.23 6.42
C ASP A 279 -15.71 -21.82 6.85
N ASP A 280 -14.83 -22.12 5.89
CA ASP A 280 -13.47 -22.62 6.15
C ASP A 280 -12.67 -21.63 7.02
N PHE A 281 -12.70 -20.34 6.70
CA PHE A 281 -11.95 -19.33 7.46
C PHE A 281 -12.56 -19.10 8.85
N LYS A 282 -13.88 -19.10 8.96
CA LYS A 282 -14.57 -19.04 10.27
C LYS A 282 -14.23 -20.23 11.13
N GLN A 283 -14.18 -21.43 10.56
CA GLN A 283 -13.80 -22.62 11.28
C GLN A 283 -12.36 -22.52 11.81
N MET A 284 -11.43 -21.98 11.00
CA MET A 284 -10.06 -21.72 11.45
C MET A 284 -10.02 -20.78 12.66
N TRP A 285 -10.79 -19.70 12.63
CA TRP A 285 -10.90 -18.76 13.75
C TRP A 285 -11.45 -19.42 15.02
N LEU A 286 -12.51 -20.23 14.89
CA LEU A 286 -13.08 -20.98 16.01
C LEU A 286 -12.11 -22.01 16.59
N ASP A 287 -11.33 -22.68 15.75
CA ASP A 287 -10.34 -23.68 16.20
C ASP A 287 -9.17 -23.02 16.96
N VAL A 288 -8.73 -21.84 16.54
CA VAL A 288 -7.76 -21.01 17.29
C VAL A 288 -8.33 -20.63 18.66
N LYS A 289 -9.56 -20.09 18.72
CA LYS A 289 -10.21 -19.70 20.00
C LYS A 289 -10.39 -20.89 20.94
N ALA A 290 -10.67 -22.06 20.40
CA ALA A 290 -10.84 -23.30 21.15
C ALA A 290 -9.51 -23.96 21.57
N GLY A 291 -8.36 -23.42 21.16
CA GLY A 291 -7.05 -24.00 21.47
C GLY A 291 -6.80 -25.35 20.80
N LYS A 292 -7.46 -25.64 19.68
CA LYS A 292 -7.31 -26.91 18.95
C LYS A 292 -6.11 -26.95 18.01
N ILE A 293 -5.53 -25.78 17.73
CA ILE A 293 -4.43 -25.63 16.78
C ILE A 293 -3.16 -25.37 17.57
N ASP A 294 -2.18 -26.24 17.35
CA ASP A 294 -0.82 -26.01 17.80
C ASP A 294 -0.06 -25.27 16.69
N VAL A 295 0.50 -24.11 17.03
CA VAL A 295 1.25 -23.25 16.09
C VAL A 295 2.68 -23.18 16.58
N GLU A 296 3.58 -23.77 15.82
CA GLU A 296 5.02 -23.69 16.06
C GLU A 296 5.53 -22.26 15.85
N ASP A 297 6.33 -21.79 16.80
CA ASP A 297 6.96 -20.46 16.84
C ASP A 297 6.01 -19.32 16.40
N PRO A 298 4.86 -19.13 17.08
CA PRO A 298 3.77 -18.32 16.55
C PRO A 298 4.17 -16.86 16.31
N TRP A 299 5.17 -16.36 17.04
CA TRP A 299 5.67 -14.99 16.96
C TRP A 299 6.88 -14.81 16.02
N GLU A 300 7.30 -15.88 15.32
CA GLU A 300 8.42 -15.83 14.37
C GLU A 300 7.92 -15.94 12.92
N TRP A 301 7.97 -14.84 12.17
CA TRP A 301 7.64 -14.79 10.75
C TRP A 301 8.86 -14.56 9.86
#